data_AF-A0A9P7VDK1-F1
#
_entry.id   AF-A0A9P7VDK1-F1
#
_cell.length_a   1.000
_cell.length_b   1.000
_cell.length_c   1.000
_cell.angle_alpha   90.00
_cell.angle_beta   90.00
_cell.angle_gamma   90.00
#
_symmetry.space_group_name_H-M   'P 1'
#
loop_
_entity.id
_entity.type
_entity.pdbx_description
1 polymer ?
#
loop_
_entity_poly.entity_id
_entity_poly.type
_entity_poly.pdbx_seq_one_letter_code
_entity_poly.pdbx_strand_id
1 'polypeptide(L)'
;MGKPQFPGIEFNISSSNLVLGLGVSQNQRPIGIDLSHEQQRIDPHSIVDQFRSIMSDDEVDQLESMSDVGQRYLKFNHLWTLKEAYSKYLALGLNMDLASCSFEMGKLDDTENKFPPESETEVLPLHVNWTQLFLQTQTQKCHSCVVKPPINPDRLPVILSVVHDESHPAKVYYIDMFIVADHPDDFRSEPKFVSALQLLISDKVQDDFSFIIEAGTNALTFMPIYDFREIPSYCRVPNIESVFGYIQVDDLGKMIPGTYQSNVMYRMCNWNGLPKFSDFMYEQIKQKLELEVD
;
A
#
# COMPACT_ATOMS: atom_id res chain seq x y z
N MET A 1 -9.69 10.17 9.42
CA MET A 1 -9.15 8.88 8.94
C MET A 1 -8.01 9.10 7.94
N GLY A 2 -6.94 9.81 8.34
CA GLY A 2 -5.66 9.83 7.61
C GLY A 2 -5.58 10.32 6.14
N LYS A 3 -6.68 10.45 5.39
CA LYS A 3 -6.67 10.80 3.96
C LYS A 3 -6.03 12.19 3.79
N PRO A 4 -4.91 12.30 3.04
CA PRO A 4 -4.31 13.59 2.74
C PRO A 4 -5.30 14.53 2.03
N GLN A 5 -5.26 15.83 2.35
CA GLN A 5 -6.17 16.82 1.77
C GLN A 5 -5.40 18.06 1.34
N PHE A 6 -5.85 18.66 0.23
CA PHE A 6 -5.37 19.97 -0.23
C PHE A 6 -6.59 20.83 -0.59
N PRO A 7 -6.65 22.12 -0.23
CA PRO A 7 -7.82 22.94 -0.53
C PRO A 7 -8.19 22.95 -2.02
N GLY A 8 -9.44 22.61 -2.32
CA GLY A 8 -9.99 22.60 -3.68
C GLY A 8 -9.65 21.38 -4.56
N ILE A 9 -8.82 20.45 -4.07
CA ILE A 9 -8.40 19.24 -4.78
C ILE A 9 -8.59 18.03 -3.88
N GLU A 10 -9.23 16.99 -4.39
CA GLU A 10 -9.21 15.69 -3.73
C GLU A 10 -8.15 14.81 -4.38
N PHE A 11 -7.38 14.08 -3.59
CA PHE A 11 -6.42 13.14 -4.14
C PHE A 11 -6.31 11.88 -3.29
N ASN A 12 -5.79 10.84 -3.91
CA ASN A 12 -5.47 9.59 -3.25
C ASN A 12 -4.16 9.04 -3.80
N ILE A 13 -3.37 8.44 -2.91
CA ILE A 13 -2.10 7.82 -3.26
C ILE A 13 -2.13 6.36 -2.87
N SER A 14 -1.43 5.54 -3.65
CA SER A 14 -1.07 4.18 -3.24
C SER A 14 0.29 3.83 -3.78
N SER A 15 1.01 2.96 -3.09
CA SER A 15 2.33 2.51 -3.54
C SER A 15 2.47 1.02 -3.36
N SER A 16 3.05 0.36 -4.36
CA SER A 16 3.43 -1.05 -4.31
C SER A 16 4.77 -1.24 -4.99
N ASN A 17 5.68 -2.00 -4.36
CA ASN A 17 7.07 -2.11 -4.77
C ASN A 17 7.71 -0.71 -4.92
N LEU A 18 8.21 -0.39 -6.11
CA LEU A 18 8.82 0.89 -6.47
C LEU A 18 7.90 1.78 -7.29
N VAL A 19 6.60 1.47 -7.31
CA VAL A 19 5.59 2.20 -8.06
C VAL A 19 4.71 2.98 -7.10
N LEU A 20 4.51 4.25 -7.40
CA LEU A 20 3.58 5.15 -6.72
C LEU A 20 2.50 5.56 -7.70
N GLY A 21 1.24 5.37 -7.33
CA GLY A 21 0.09 5.91 -8.03
C GLY A 21 -0.42 7.14 -7.31
N LEU A 22 -0.80 8.15 -8.08
CA LEU A 22 -1.48 9.35 -7.61
C LEU A 22 -2.75 9.56 -8.45
N GLY A 23 -3.90 9.47 -7.79
CA GLY A 23 -5.18 9.89 -8.35
C GLY A 23 -5.51 11.29 -7.86
N VAL A 24 -5.72 12.22 -8.77
CA VAL A 24 -6.14 13.60 -8.47
C VAL A 24 -7.52 13.84 -9.05
N SER A 25 -8.36 14.52 -8.29
CA SER A 25 -9.71 14.86 -8.62
C SER A 25 -9.97 16.35 -8.38
N GLN A 26 -10.52 17.02 -9.40
CA GLN A 26 -10.92 18.42 -9.29
C GLN A 26 -12.29 18.56 -8.62
N ASN A 27 -12.58 19.74 -8.06
CA ASN A 27 -13.89 20.05 -7.48
C ASN A 27 -14.31 19.12 -6.33
N GLN A 28 -13.34 18.62 -5.55
CA GLN A 28 -13.59 17.80 -4.35
C GLN A 28 -14.44 16.55 -4.64
N ARG A 29 -14.21 15.89 -5.79
CA ARG A 29 -14.90 14.65 -6.12
C ARG A 29 -14.15 13.44 -5.56
N PRO A 30 -14.84 12.49 -4.91
CA PRO A 30 -14.21 11.30 -4.38
C PRO A 30 -13.45 10.48 -5.41
N ILE A 31 -12.19 10.17 -5.09
CA ILE A 31 -11.35 9.22 -5.82
C ILE A 31 -10.66 8.29 -4.83
N GLY A 32 -10.60 7.01 -5.19
CA GLY A 32 -9.82 6.00 -4.50
C GLY A 32 -8.99 5.20 -5.49
N ILE A 33 -7.70 5.06 -5.20
CA ILE A 33 -6.79 4.22 -5.96
C ILE A 33 -6.07 3.25 -5.04
N ASP A 34 -5.77 2.08 -5.55
CA ASP A 34 -4.89 1.16 -4.87
C ASP A 34 -3.92 0.44 -5.81
N LEU A 35 -2.73 0.17 -5.29
CA LEU A 35 -1.68 -0.59 -5.95
C LEU A 35 -1.39 -1.81 -5.09
N SER A 36 -1.45 -3.00 -5.69
CA SER A 36 -0.93 -4.23 -5.11
C SER A 36 0.06 -4.87 -6.08
N HIS A 37 0.88 -5.83 -5.64
CA HIS A 37 1.71 -6.62 -6.56
C HIS A 37 1.22 -8.06 -6.56
N GLU A 38 1.36 -8.75 -7.70
CA GLU A 38 0.72 -10.04 -7.88
C GLU A 38 1.22 -11.08 -6.87
N GLN A 39 2.50 -11.11 -6.52
CA GLN A 39 3.06 -12.16 -5.65
C GLN A 39 3.19 -11.70 -4.19
N GLN A 40 2.19 -12.02 -3.38
CA GLN A 40 2.19 -11.90 -1.93
C GLN A 40 2.77 -13.18 -1.32
N ARG A 41 3.19 -13.13 -0.05
CA ARG A 41 3.58 -14.32 0.73
C ARG A 41 2.36 -15.12 1.20
N ILE A 42 1.45 -15.40 0.28
CA ILE A 42 0.21 -16.12 0.54
C ILE A 42 0.22 -17.42 -0.28
N ASP A 43 -0.25 -18.51 0.30
CA ASP A 43 -0.41 -19.78 -0.42
C ASP A 43 -1.54 -19.65 -1.46
N PRO A 44 -1.23 -19.73 -2.78
CA PRO A 44 -2.24 -19.61 -3.83
C PRO A 44 -3.29 -20.72 -3.78
N HIS A 45 -2.99 -21.86 -3.16
CA HIS A 45 -3.91 -22.99 -3.08
C HIS A 45 -5.00 -22.82 -2.03
N SER A 46 -4.76 -22.02 -0.99
CA SER A 46 -5.69 -21.81 0.12
C SER A 46 -6.16 -20.36 0.24
N ILE A 47 -5.97 -19.56 -0.82
CA ILE A 47 -6.27 -18.13 -0.84
C ILE A 47 -7.75 -17.82 -0.52
N VAL A 48 -8.67 -18.62 -1.04
CA VAL A 48 -10.12 -18.42 -0.81
C VAL A 48 -10.45 -18.66 0.65
N ASP A 49 -9.96 -19.75 1.23
CA ASP A 49 -10.19 -20.10 2.64
C ASP A 49 -9.60 -19.04 3.58
N GLN A 50 -8.37 -18.61 3.31
CA GLN A 50 -7.64 -17.63 4.13
C GLN A 50 -8.33 -16.27 4.16
N PHE A 51 -8.93 -15.84 3.04
CA PHE A 51 -9.50 -14.50 2.89
C PHE A 51 -11.04 -14.51 2.77
N ARG A 52 -11.69 -15.61 3.15
CA ARG A 52 -13.14 -15.77 3.04
C ARG A 52 -13.93 -14.69 3.78
N SER A 53 -13.42 -14.22 4.93
CA SER A 53 -14.10 -13.26 5.80
C SER A 53 -14.20 -11.84 5.22
N ILE A 54 -13.44 -11.54 4.18
CA ILE A 54 -13.42 -10.21 3.52
C ILE A 54 -14.00 -10.25 2.10
N MET A 55 -14.48 -11.42 1.67
CA MET A 55 -15.12 -11.62 0.36
C MET A 55 -16.61 -11.81 0.51
N SER A 56 -17.34 -11.33 -0.49
CA SER A 56 -18.73 -11.70 -0.70
C SER A 56 -18.85 -13.13 -1.25
N ASP A 57 -20.04 -13.73 -1.10
CA ASP A 57 -20.32 -15.07 -1.62
C ASP A 57 -20.14 -15.14 -3.15
N ASP A 58 -20.55 -14.09 -3.87
CA ASP A 58 -20.39 -14.00 -5.34
C ASP A 58 -18.92 -14.00 -5.77
N GLU A 59 -18.04 -13.36 -4.99
CA GLU A 59 -16.60 -13.31 -5.27
C GLU A 59 -15.93 -14.66 -4.99
N VAL A 60 -16.38 -15.35 -3.94
CA VAL A 60 -15.94 -16.71 -3.62
C VAL A 60 -16.31 -17.65 -4.76
N ASP A 61 -17.56 -17.63 -5.20
CA ASP A 61 -18.05 -18.44 -6.33
C ASP A 61 -17.26 -18.14 -7.62
N GLN A 62 -16.96 -16.86 -7.86
CA GLN A 62 -16.13 -16.42 -8.98
C GLN A 62 -14.69 -16.94 -8.95
N LEU A 63 -14.10 -17.16 -7.77
CA LEU A 63 -12.73 -17.68 -7.62
C LEU A 63 -12.70 -19.20 -7.63
N GLU A 64 -13.65 -19.85 -6.96
CA GLU A 64 -13.75 -21.31 -6.89
C GLU A 64 -14.07 -21.95 -8.24
N SER A 65 -14.84 -21.24 -9.09
CA SER A 65 -15.12 -21.67 -10.47
C SER A 65 -13.88 -21.69 -11.38
N MET A 66 -12.75 -21.10 -10.97
CA MET A 66 -11.52 -21.09 -11.76
C MET A 66 -10.67 -22.32 -11.47
N SER A 67 -10.40 -23.16 -12.48
CA SER A 67 -9.56 -24.36 -12.32
C SER A 67 -8.06 -24.08 -12.26
N ASP A 68 -7.61 -22.98 -12.88
CA ASP A 68 -6.20 -22.60 -12.90
C ASP A 68 -5.84 -21.76 -11.66
N VAL A 69 -4.88 -22.25 -10.86
CA VAL A 69 -4.48 -21.63 -9.59
C VAL A 69 -3.84 -20.25 -9.81
N GLY A 70 -3.04 -20.09 -10.87
CA GLY A 70 -2.40 -18.81 -11.18
C GLY A 70 -3.41 -17.74 -11.55
N GLN A 71 -4.37 -18.07 -12.42
CA GLN A 71 -5.46 -17.18 -12.81
C GLN A 71 -6.39 -16.86 -11.65
N ARG A 72 -6.72 -17.85 -10.80
CA ARG A 72 -7.50 -17.63 -9.56
C ARG A 72 -6.79 -16.64 -8.65
N TYR A 73 -5.50 -16.83 -8.45
CA TYR A 73 -4.69 -15.98 -7.59
C TYR A 73 -4.53 -14.56 -8.17
N LEU A 74 -4.36 -14.42 -9.48
CA LEU A 74 -4.38 -13.11 -10.15
C LEU A 74 -5.73 -12.40 -9.99
N LYS A 75 -6.84 -13.11 -10.23
CA LYS A 75 -8.20 -12.58 -10.05
C LYS A 75 -8.46 -12.16 -8.60
N PHE A 76 -8.00 -12.95 -7.63
CA PHE A 76 -8.03 -12.59 -6.21
C PHE A 76 -7.36 -11.25 -5.96
N ASN A 77 -6.13 -11.05 -6.45
CA ASN A 77 -5.41 -9.80 -6.23
C ASN A 77 -6.14 -8.60 -6.85
N HIS A 78 -6.77 -8.77 -8.02
CA HIS A 78 -7.60 -7.71 -8.60
C HIS A 78 -8.81 -7.37 -7.71
N LEU A 79 -9.52 -8.36 -7.16
CA LEU A 79 -10.65 -8.15 -6.25
C LEU A 79 -10.20 -7.43 -4.97
N TRP A 80 -9.07 -7.87 -4.40
CA TRP A 80 -8.46 -7.25 -3.23
C TRP A 80 -8.14 -5.77 -3.47
N THR A 81 -7.41 -5.46 -4.54
CA THR A 81 -7.03 -4.08 -4.88
C THR A 81 -8.25 -3.19 -5.15
N LEU A 82 -9.32 -3.73 -5.75
CA LEU A 82 -10.58 -3.00 -5.95
C LEU A 82 -11.27 -2.67 -4.64
N LYS A 83 -11.35 -3.63 -3.72
CA LYS A 83 -11.93 -3.44 -2.39
C LYS A 83 -11.18 -2.36 -1.59
N GLU A 84 -9.85 -2.39 -1.63
CA GLU A 84 -9.00 -1.36 -1.02
C GLU A 84 -9.21 0.02 -1.66
N ALA A 85 -9.22 0.09 -3.00
CA ALA A 85 -9.49 1.33 -3.72
C ALA A 85 -10.89 1.88 -3.39
N TYR A 86 -11.90 1.02 -3.25
CA TYR A 86 -13.26 1.38 -2.87
C TYR A 86 -13.35 1.90 -1.43
N SER A 87 -12.69 1.24 -0.49
CA SER A 87 -12.60 1.70 0.89
C SER A 87 -11.94 3.09 0.99
N LYS A 88 -10.89 3.34 0.19
CA LYS A 88 -10.23 4.65 0.07
C LYS A 88 -11.11 5.72 -0.58
N TYR A 89 -11.92 5.33 -1.56
CA TYR A 89 -12.92 6.20 -2.18
C TYR A 89 -13.97 6.66 -1.14
N LEU A 90 -14.48 5.74 -0.31
CA LEU A 90 -15.44 6.07 0.75
C LEU A 90 -14.81 6.77 1.98
N ALA A 91 -13.48 6.83 2.04
CA ALA A 91 -12.71 7.32 3.19
C ALA A 91 -13.00 6.55 4.51
N LEU A 92 -13.35 5.26 4.40
CA LEU A 92 -13.67 4.39 5.54
C LEU A 92 -12.45 3.59 6.03
N GLY A 93 -11.46 3.34 5.18
CA GLY A 93 -10.28 2.53 5.54
C GLY A 93 -10.68 1.13 6.04
N LEU A 94 -9.96 0.62 7.04
CA LEU A 94 -10.22 -0.71 7.61
C LEU A 94 -11.55 -0.84 8.37
N ASN A 95 -12.29 0.27 8.57
CA ASN A 95 -13.61 0.21 9.20
C ASN A 95 -14.72 -0.24 8.24
N MET A 96 -14.38 -0.45 6.97
CA MET A 96 -15.32 -0.98 5.99
C MET A 96 -15.45 -2.50 6.15
N ASP A 97 -16.69 -2.98 6.24
CA ASP A 97 -16.97 -4.41 6.05
C ASP A 97 -16.80 -4.77 4.57
N LEU A 98 -15.62 -5.29 4.23
CA LEU A 98 -15.26 -5.63 2.86
C LEU A 98 -16.13 -6.76 2.28
N ALA A 99 -16.71 -7.63 3.11
CA ALA A 99 -17.61 -8.69 2.64
C ALA A 99 -19.00 -8.15 2.25
N SER A 100 -19.35 -6.93 2.68
CA SER A 100 -20.62 -6.28 2.36
C SER A 100 -20.70 -5.69 0.94
N CYS A 101 -19.57 -5.59 0.23
CA CYS A 101 -19.52 -5.21 -1.17
C CYS A 101 -19.01 -6.36 -2.05
N SER A 102 -19.45 -6.39 -3.31
CA SER A 102 -19.08 -7.44 -4.28
C SER A 102 -18.66 -6.79 -5.59
N PHE A 103 -17.59 -7.32 -6.19
CA PHE A 103 -17.14 -6.97 -7.54
C PHE A 103 -17.26 -8.17 -8.46
N GLU A 104 -17.84 -7.95 -9.65
CA GLU A 104 -17.87 -8.94 -10.71
C GLU A 104 -16.82 -8.60 -11.77
N MET A 105 -15.97 -9.58 -12.11
CA MET A 105 -15.05 -9.40 -13.24
C MET A 105 -15.65 -9.81 -14.57
N GLY A 106 -16.16 -8.80 -15.29
CA GLY A 106 -16.56 -8.93 -16.69
C GLY A 106 -15.37 -9.20 -17.62
N LYS A 107 -15.66 -9.72 -18.81
CA LYS A 107 -14.70 -9.69 -19.92
C LYS A 107 -14.61 -8.24 -20.42
N LEU A 108 -13.42 -7.82 -20.83
CA LEU A 108 -13.20 -6.56 -21.54
C LEU A 108 -14.13 -6.48 -22.76
N ASP A 109 -15.16 -5.65 -22.70
CA ASP A 109 -15.89 -5.24 -23.90
C ASP A 109 -15.14 -4.06 -24.53
N ASP A 110 -14.56 -4.28 -25.72
CA ASP A 110 -13.73 -3.34 -26.48
C ASP A 110 -14.42 -2.00 -26.84
N THR A 111 -15.67 -1.78 -26.44
CA THR A 111 -16.55 -0.86 -27.17
C THR A 111 -16.74 0.53 -26.58
N GLU A 112 -16.31 0.86 -25.36
CA GLU A 112 -16.33 2.26 -24.88
C GLU A 112 -15.17 2.62 -23.94
N ASN A 113 -13.94 2.59 -24.49
CA ASN A 113 -12.73 3.11 -23.85
C ASN A 113 -12.79 4.63 -23.63
N LYS A 114 -13.38 5.08 -22.52
CA LYS A 114 -13.15 6.43 -21.97
C LYS A 114 -12.53 6.30 -20.58
N PHE A 115 -11.22 6.04 -20.59
CA PHE A 115 -10.38 6.14 -19.39
C PHE A 115 -10.40 7.59 -18.84
N PRO A 116 -10.09 7.79 -17.55
CA PRO A 116 -9.63 9.10 -17.11
C PRO A 116 -8.48 9.54 -18.03
N PRO A 117 -8.42 10.81 -18.48
CA PRO A 117 -7.29 11.26 -19.26
C PRO A 117 -6.00 11.06 -18.45
N GLU A 118 -5.07 10.25 -18.98
CA GLU A 118 -3.68 10.26 -18.53
C GLU A 118 -3.13 11.67 -18.74
N SER A 119 -2.36 12.20 -17.78
CA SER A 119 -1.75 13.52 -17.98
C SER A 119 -0.75 13.43 -19.15
N GLU A 120 -0.69 14.45 -20.03
CA GLU A 120 0.27 14.51 -21.15
C GLU A 120 1.74 14.67 -20.70
N THR A 121 2.01 14.50 -19.40
CA THR A 121 3.34 14.66 -18.83
C THR A 121 4.20 13.47 -19.28
N GLU A 122 5.35 13.71 -19.91
CA GLU A 122 6.30 12.69 -20.34
C GLU A 122 6.71 11.78 -19.15
N VAL A 123 6.00 10.68 -18.96
CA VAL A 123 6.40 9.57 -18.08
C VAL A 123 7.09 8.54 -18.98
N LEU A 124 8.38 8.33 -18.78
CA LEU A 124 9.17 7.27 -19.41
C LEU A 124 8.42 5.91 -19.36
N PRO A 125 8.55 5.06 -20.39
CA PRO A 125 7.41 4.47 -21.09
C PRO A 125 6.74 3.33 -20.31
N LEU A 126 5.78 3.62 -19.44
CA LEU A 126 4.90 2.63 -18.83
C LEU A 126 3.71 2.36 -19.77
N HIS A 127 3.74 1.25 -20.53
CA HIS A 127 2.56 0.77 -21.23
C HIS A 127 1.59 0.13 -20.22
N VAL A 128 0.49 0.83 -19.92
CA VAL A 128 -0.58 0.32 -19.05
C VAL A 128 -1.73 -0.20 -19.91
N ASN A 129 -2.06 -1.49 -19.80
CA ASN A 129 -3.23 -2.09 -20.45
C ASN A 129 -4.37 -2.21 -19.43
N TRP A 130 -5.35 -1.33 -19.53
CA TRP A 130 -6.47 -1.23 -18.59
C TRP A 130 -7.54 -2.30 -18.79
N THR A 131 -8.15 -2.81 -17.70
CA THR A 131 -9.37 -3.64 -17.74
C THR A 131 -10.54 -2.93 -17.02
N GLN A 132 -11.65 -2.76 -17.74
CA GLN A 132 -12.87 -2.13 -17.23
C GLN A 132 -13.75 -3.16 -16.48
N LEU A 133 -14.31 -2.76 -15.34
CA LEU A 133 -15.11 -3.62 -14.47
C LEU A 133 -16.40 -2.91 -14.05
N PHE A 134 -17.54 -3.62 -14.15
CA PHE A 134 -18.85 -3.05 -13.84
C PHE A 134 -19.20 -3.23 -12.35
N LEU A 135 -19.60 -2.14 -11.69
CA LEU A 135 -20.29 -2.18 -10.39
C LEU A 135 -21.80 -2.10 -10.62
N GLN A 136 -22.59 -2.79 -9.81
CA GLN A 136 -24.07 -2.73 -9.83
C GLN A 136 -24.67 -1.40 -9.28
N THR A 137 -23.88 -0.32 -9.17
CA THR A 137 -24.34 1.00 -8.72
C THR A 137 -24.17 2.03 -9.84
N GLN A 138 -25.28 2.63 -10.29
CA GLN A 138 -25.38 3.45 -11.52
C GLN A 138 -24.52 4.74 -11.58
N THR A 139 -23.77 5.09 -10.53
CA THR A 139 -22.96 6.34 -10.47
C THR A 139 -21.47 6.14 -10.25
N GLN A 140 -21.00 4.92 -9.97
CA GLN A 140 -19.60 4.63 -9.62
C GLN A 140 -18.95 3.78 -10.71
N LYS A 141 -17.75 4.16 -11.13
CA LYS A 141 -16.94 3.40 -12.08
C LYS A 141 -15.73 2.78 -11.39
N CYS A 142 -15.49 1.51 -11.70
CA CYS A 142 -14.34 0.75 -11.24
C CYS A 142 -13.48 0.28 -12.40
N HIS A 143 -12.17 0.42 -12.23
CA HIS A 143 -11.17 -0.01 -13.20
C HIS A 143 -10.12 -0.80 -12.45
N SER A 144 -9.63 -1.89 -13.04
CA SER A 144 -8.52 -2.64 -12.49
C SER A 144 -7.62 -3.12 -13.62
N CYS A 145 -6.31 -3.03 -13.47
CA CYS A 145 -5.40 -3.39 -14.55
C CYS A 145 -4.08 -3.91 -14.04
N VAL A 146 -3.41 -4.70 -14.88
CA VAL A 146 -2.05 -5.14 -14.63
C VAL A 146 -1.10 -4.13 -15.25
N VAL A 147 -0.38 -3.41 -14.40
CA VAL A 147 0.70 -2.49 -14.73
C VAL A 147 2.01 -3.27 -14.71
N LYS A 148 2.61 -3.48 -15.88
CA LYS A 148 3.96 -4.02 -15.99
C LYS A 148 4.95 -2.86 -15.97
N PRO A 149 5.85 -2.76 -14.97
CA PRO A 149 6.87 -1.72 -15.00
C PRO A 149 7.80 -1.95 -16.20
N PRO A 150 8.19 -0.89 -16.95
CA PRO A 150 9.01 -1.02 -18.17
C PRO A 150 10.44 -1.45 -17.90
N ILE A 151 10.88 -1.39 -16.65
CA ILE A 151 12.31 -1.41 -16.31
C ILE A 151 12.84 -2.83 -16.13
N ASN A 152 11.99 -3.81 -15.79
CA ASN A 152 12.46 -5.17 -15.56
C ASN A 152 11.36 -6.22 -15.83
N PRO A 153 11.51 -7.10 -16.84
CA PRO A 153 10.56 -8.18 -17.10
C PRO A 153 10.50 -9.23 -15.98
N ASP A 154 11.52 -9.29 -15.11
CA ASP A 154 11.58 -10.19 -13.95
C ASP A 154 10.91 -9.57 -12.71
N ARG A 155 10.49 -8.29 -12.76
CA ARG A 155 9.72 -7.69 -11.67
C ARG A 155 8.28 -8.15 -11.73
N LEU A 156 7.75 -8.44 -10.55
CA LEU A 156 6.35 -8.76 -10.37
C LEU A 156 5.48 -7.61 -10.87
N PRO A 157 4.46 -7.89 -11.67
CA PRO A 157 3.51 -6.88 -12.08
C PRO A 157 2.75 -6.33 -10.89
N VAL A 158 2.38 -5.06 -11.04
CA VAL A 158 1.57 -4.30 -10.10
C VAL A 158 0.14 -4.29 -10.62
N ILE A 159 -0.83 -4.51 -9.76
CA ILE A 159 -2.24 -4.31 -10.09
C ILE A 159 -2.63 -2.91 -9.62
N LEU A 160 -3.19 -2.11 -10.51
CA LEU A 160 -3.77 -0.81 -10.21
C LEU A 160 -5.28 -0.92 -10.26
N SER A 161 -5.97 -0.49 -9.19
CA SER A 161 -7.42 -0.32 -9.20
C SER A 161 -7.82 1.11 -8.88
N VAL A 162 -8.89 1.57 -9.52
CA VAL A 162 -9.39 2.95 -9.45
C VAL A 162 -10.90 2.92 -9.28
N VAL A 163 -11.40 3.70 -8.32
CA VAL A 163 -12.81 3.96 -8.11
C VAL A 163 -13.07 5.47 -8.17
N HIS A 164 -14.03 5.88 -8.99
CA HIS A 164 -14.45 7.28 -9.13
C HIS A 164 -15.96 7.42 -9.42
N ASP A 165 -16.48 8.63 -9.24
CA ASP A 165 -17.87 8.99 -9.54
C ASP A 165 -18.02 9.53 -10.97
N GLU A 166 -18.93 8.93 -11.77
CA GLU A 166 -19.20 9.29 -13.15
C GLU A 166 -20.44 10.19 -13.34
N SER A 167 -21.03 10.71 -12.27
CA SER A 167 -22.23 11.55 -12.35
C SER A 167 -22.07 12.80 -13.24
N HIS A 168 -20.86 13.15 -13.69
CA HIS A 168 -20.57 14.34 -14.49
C HIS A 168 -19.60 14.06 -15.68
N PRO A 169 -19.93 14.48 -16.91
CA PRO A 169 -19.16 14.17 -18.13
C PRO A 169 -17.85 14.98 -18.32
N ALA A 170 -17.43 15.78 -17.34
CA ALA A 170 -16.19 16.56 -17.43
C ALA A 170 -14.99 15.70 -16.98
N LYS A 171 -13.85 15.88 -17.65
CA LYS A 171 -12.54 15.29 -17.29
C LYS A 171 -12.08 15.80 -15.92
N VAL A 172 -12.55 15.17 -14.85
CA VAL A 172 -12.35 15.65 -13.46
C VAL A 172 -11.21 14.89 -12.76
N TYR A 173 -10.79 13.75 -13.30
CA TYR A 173 -9.82 12.86 -12.67
C TYR A 173 -8.55 12.72 -13.53
N TYR A 174 -7.39 12.78 -12.87
CA TYR A 174 -6.06 12.52 -13.43
C TYR A 174 -5.41 11.40 -12.64
N ILE A 175 -4.73 10.49 -13.35
CA ILE A 175 -4.00 9.39 -12.71
C ILE A 175 -2.59 9.41 -13.27
N ASP A 176 -1.63 9.62 -12.39
CA ASP A 176 -0.21 9.53 -12.72
C ASP A 176 0.42 8.36 -11.97
N MET A 177 1.33 7.68 -12.65
CA MET A 177 2.10 6.56 -12.13
C MET A 177 3.57 6.94 -12.18
N PHE A 178 4.21 6.93 -11.01
CA PHE A 178 5.61 7.28 -10.85
C PHE A 178 6.41 6.04 -10.49
N ILE A 179 7.55 5.88 -11.15
CA ILE A 179 8.59 4.98 -10.68
C ILE A 179 9.41 5.79 -9.67
N VAL A 180 9.30 5.40 -8.40
CA VAL A 180 9.92 6.12 -7.29
C VAL A 180 11.44 6.01 -7.35
N ALA A 181 11.94 4.90 -7.89
CA ALA A 181 13.33 4.71 -8.28
C ALA A 181 13.48 3.53 -9.25
N ASP A 182 14.38 3.64 -10.23
CA ASP A 182 14.72 2.54 -11.13
C ASP A 182 15.48 1.45 -10.36
N HIS A 183 16.36 1.87 -9.45
CA HIS A 183 17.06 1.04 -8.48
C HIS A 183 16.97 1.69 -7.08
N PRO A 184 16.95 0.93 -5.96
CA PRO A 184 16.94 1.52 -4.61
C PRO A 184 18.05 2.54 -4.31
N ASP A 185 19.18 2.45 -5.01
CA ASP A 185 20.31 3.39 -4.90
C ASP A 185 20.00 4.78 -5.49
N ASP A 186 19.02 4.87 -6.39
CA ASP A 186 18.64 6.14 -7.01
C ASP A 186 17.70 6.97 -6.13
N PHE A 187 17.11 6.34 -5.10
CA PHE A 187 16.19 7.01 -4.20
C PHE A 187 16.92 8.01 -3.30
N ARG A 188 16.47 9.27 -3.35
CA ARG A 188 16.98 10.35 -2.50
C ARG A 188 15.97 10.69 -1.42
N SER A 189 16.33 10.40 -0.18
CA SER A 189 15.53 10.76 0.99
C SER A 189 15.77 12.21 1.41
N GLU A 190 14.73 12.87 1.92
CA GLU A 190 14.84 14.20 2.54
C GLU A 190 15.55 14.06 3.90
N PRO A 191 16.77 14.61 4.09
CA PRO A 191 17.54 14.42 5.32
C PRO A 191 16.83 14.90 6.59
N LYS A 192 16.00 15.95 6.49
CA LYS A 192 15.20 16.43 7.62
C LYS A 192 14.18 15.39 8.07
N PHE A 193 13.51 14.75 7.12
CA PHE A 193 12.56 13.67 7.42
C PHE A 193 13.25 12.49 8.09
N VAL A 194 14.39 12.04 7.55
CA VAL A 194 15.14 10.90 8.13
C VAL A 194 15.59 11.20 9.56
N SER A 195 16.07 12.42 9.80
CA SER A 195 16.48 12.85 11.14
C SER A 195 15.30 12.91 12.12
N ALA A 196 14.18 13.49 11.69
CA ALA A 196 12.96 13.54 12.51
C ALA A 196 12.43 12.14 12.84
N LEU A 197 12.44 11.23 11.86
CA LEU A 197 12.05 9.83 12.03
C LEU A 197 12.92 9.13 13.09
N GLN A 198 14.25 9.23 12.99
CA GLN A 198 15.17 8.59 13.92
C GLN A 198 15.03 9.13 15.36
N LEU A 199 14.83 10.44 15.51
CA LEU A 199 14.56 11.06 16.81
C LEU A 199 13.23 10.57 17.40
N LEU A 200 12.19 10.48 16.57
CA LEU A 200 10.88 10.04 17.01
C LEU A 200 10.90 8.57 17.44
N ILE A 201 11.56 7.69 16.68
CA ILE A 201 11.74 6.29 17.06
C ILE A 201 12.45 6.20 18.41
N SER A 202 13.54 6.93 18.59
CA SER A 202 14.28 6.99 19.86
C SER A 202 13.42 7.41 21.04
N ASP A 203 12.49 8.35 20.83
CA ASP A 203 11.62 8.91 21.88
C ASP A 203 10.35 8.08 22.14
N LYS A 204 9.81 7.38 21.14
CA LYS A 204 8.45 6.82 21.19
C LYS A 204 8.37 5.30 21.04
N VAL A 205 9.39 4.61 20.54
CA VAL A 205 9.27 3.18 20.20
C VAL A 205 8.91 2.31 21.41
N GLN A 206 9.31 2.70 22.63
CA GLN A 206 8.94 1.95 23.83
C GLN A 206 7.44 1.91 24.15
N ASP A 207 6.64 2.80 23.55
CA ASP A 207 5.19 2.86 23.73
C ASP A 207 4.45 2.08 22.62
N ASP A 208 5.17 1.54 21.63
CA ASP A 208 4.60 0.77 20.53
C ASP A 208 4.32 -0.67 20.95
N PHE A 209 3.05 -1.06 20.97
CA PHE A 209 2.62 -2.41 21.33
C PHE A 209 3.34 -3.51 20.52
N SER A 210 3.59 -3.28 19.23
CA SER A 210 4.27 -4.24 18.35
C SER A 210 5.67 -4.55 18.87
N PHE A 211 6.41 -3.52 19.27
CA PHE A 211 7.77 -3.67 19.79
C PHE A 211 7.81 -4.04 21.28
N ILE A 212 6.77 -3.71 22.05
CA ILE A 212 6.63 -4.20 23.45
C ILE A 212 6.51 -5.72 23.47
N ILE A 213 5.72 -6.31 22.57
CA ILE A 213 5.60 -7.77 22.48
C ILE A 213 6.92 -8.41 22.04
N GLU A 214 7.58 -7.82 21.05
CA GLU A 214 8.90 -8.28 20.58
C GLU A 214 9.98 -8.18 21.69
N ALA A 215 9.92 -7.15 22.55
CA ALA A 215 10.88 -6.98 23.63
C ALA A 215 10.79 -8.12 24.66
N GLY A 216 9.58 -8.65 24.88
CA GLY A 216 9.36 -9.82 25.74
C GLY A 216 10.12 -11.08 25.31
N THR A 217 10.47 -11.21 24.03
CA THR A 217 11.24 -12.35 23.49
C THR A 217 12.74 -12.06 23.35
N ASN A 218 13.17 -10.82 23.59
CA ASN A 218 14.53 -10.32 23.38
C ASN A 218 15.21 -9.84 24.69
N ALA A 219 14.79 -10.34 25.85
CA ALA A 219 15.35 -9.95 27.15
C ALA A 219 16.88 -10.08 27.23
N LEU A 220 17.54 -9.11 27.88
CA LEU A 220 19.00 -9.00 27.99
C LEU A 220 19.76 -8.88 26.65
N THR A 221 19.10 -8.45 25.57
CA THR A 221 19.74 -8.28 24.26
C THR A 221 19.48 -6.88 23.65
N PHE A 222 20.10 -6.63 22.50
CA PHE A 222 19.76 -5.49 21.65
C PHE A 222 18.73 -5.94 20.62
N MET A 223 17.51 -5.45 20.78
CA MET A 223 16.39 -5.78 19.91
C MET A 223 16.39 -4.86 18.68
N PRO A 224 16.24 -5.40 17.45
CA PRO A 224 16.09 -4.59 16.26
C PRO A 224 14.73 -3.88 16.25
N ILE A 225 14.75 -2.59 15.93
CA ILE A 225 13.56 -1.83 15.55
C ILE A 225 13.56 -1.74 14.03
N TYR A 226 12.54 -2.29 13.37
CA TYR A 226 12.51 -2.48 11.92
C TYR A 226 11.20 -2.01 11.31
N ASP A 227 11.23 -1.67 10.03
CA ASP A 227 10.01 -1.35 9.29
C ASP A 227 9.29 -2.62 8.83
N PHE A 228 8.00 -2.51 8.57
CA PHE A 228 7.11 -3.63 8.27
C PHE A 228 6.99 -3.93 6.78
N ARG A 229 7.97 -3.50 5.95
CA ARG A 229 8.03 -3.95 4.54
C ARG A 229 8.11 -5.46 4.47
N GLU A 230 8.91 -6.05 5.36
CA GLU A 230 9.00 -7.49 5.55
C GLU A 230 8.93 -7.81 7.04
N ILE A 231 7.81 -8.40 7.47
CA ILE A 231 7.72 -8.96 8.82
C ILE A 231 8.55 -10.26 8.85
N PRO A 232 9.56 -10.37 9.73
CA PRO A 232 10.38 -11.56 9.82
C PRO A 232 9.54 -12.77 10.20
N SER A 233 9.71 -13.88 9.46
CA SER A 233 9.04 -15.13 9.78
C SER A 233 9.79 -15.89 10.88
N TYR A 234 9.06 -16.57 11.77
CA TYR A 234 9.61 -17.49 12.77
C TYR A 234 10.71 -16.90 13.66
N CYS A 235 10.54 -15.64 14.11
CA CYS A 235 11.53 -14.92 14.94
C CYS A 235 12.92 -14.79 14.28
N ARG A 236 12.99 -14.78 12.93
CA ARG A 236 14.24 -14.50 12.22
C ARG A 236 14.64 -13.03 12.37
N VAL A 237 15.93 -12.78 12.22
CA VAL A 237 16.47 -11.41 12.19
C VAL A 237 15.95 -10.68 10.94
N PRO A 238 15.40 -9.46 11.07
CA PRO A 238 15.03 -8.64 9.92
C PRO A 238 16.24 -8.35 9.02
N ASN A 239 15.98 -8.09 7.74
CA ASN A 239 17.04 -7.63 6.84
C ASN A 239 17.62 -6.30 7.36
N ILE A 240 18.95 -6.19 7.44
CA ILE A 240 19.65 -5.03 8.00
C ILE A 240 19.26 -3.72 7.28
N GLU A 241 18.95 -3.75 5.99
CA GLU A 241 18.50 -2.56 5.25
C GLU A 241 17.09 -2.09 5.64
N SER A 242 16.34 -2.88 6.39
CA SER A 242 15.00 -2.60 6.91
C SER A 242 14.98 -2.38 8.44
N VAL A 243 16.13 -2.45 9.10
CA VAL A 243 16.25 -2.18 10.55
C VAL A 243 16.58 -0.71 10.74
N PHE A 244 15.66 0.08 11.31
CA PHE A 244 15.87 1.48 11.65
C PHE A 244 17.05 1.67 12.62
N GLY A 245 17.17 0.75 13.60
CA GLY A 245 18.13 0.81 14.68
C GLY A 245 17.94 -0.32 15.68
N TYR A 246 18.65 -0.24 16.80
CA TYR A 246 18.60 -1.22 17.87
C TYR A 246 18.34 -0.55 19.21
N ILE A 247 17.58 -1.19 20.08
CA ILE A 247 17.31 -0.73 21.44
C ILE A 247 17.68 -1.82 22.45
N GLN A 248 18.20 -1.42 23.61
CA GLN A 248 18.52 -2.39 24.66
C GLN A 248 17.24 -2.83 25.39
N VAL A 249 17.16 -4.11 25.71
CA VAL A 249 16.07 -4.70 26.50
C VAL A 249 16.62 -5.22 27.83
N ASP A 250 15.93 -4.93 28.92
CA ASP A 250 16.29 -5.40 30.26
C ASP A 250 15.95 -6.88 30.50
N ASP A 251 16.19 -7.37 31.71
CA ASP A 251 15.90 -8.73 32.14
C ASP A 251 14.40 -9.04 32.28
N LEU A 252 13.55 -8.01 32.30
CA LEU A 252 12.10 -8.13 32.36
C LEU A 252 11.45 -8.06 30.98
N GLY A 253 12.25 -8.00 29.90
CA GLY A 253 11.74 -7.89 28.54
C GLY A 253 11.21 -6.48 28.21
N LYS A 254 11.65 -5.45 28.94
CA LYS A 254 11.26 -4.06 28.69
C LYS A 254 12.37 -3.30 27.97
N MET A 255 11.99 -2.54 26.94
CA MET A 255 12.88 -1.62 26.25
C MET A 255 13.40 -0.53 27.19
N ILE A 256 14.70 -0.28 27.17
CA ILE A 256 15.37 0.73 28.01
C ILE A 256 15.39 2.07 27.25
N PRO A 257 14.66 3.11 27.71
CA PRO A 257 14.61 4.40 27.02
C PRO A 257 15.99 5.05 26.91
N GLY A 258 16.24 5.74 25.80
CA GLY A 258 17.50 6.44 25.53
C GLY A 258 18.67 5.53 25.11
N THR A 259 18.46 4.22 24.98
CA THR A 259 19.47 3.28 24.48
C THR A 259 19.39 3.02 22.98
N TYR A 260 18.38 3.61 22.31
CA TYR A 260 18.20 3.46 20.87
C TYR A 260 19.41 3.98 20.10
N GLN A 261 19.91 3.17 19.16
CA GLN A 261 20.98 3.53 18.25
C GLN A 261 20.52 3.30 16.81
N SER A 262 20.58 4.36 16.00
CA SER A 262 20.26 4.30 14.57
C SER A 262 21.22 3.39 13.82
N ASN A 263 20.68 2.59 12.92
CA ASN A 263 21.46 1.73 12.03
C ASN A 263 21.82 2.50 10.74
N VAL A 264 23.12 2.66 10.48
CA VAL A 264 23.64 3.37 9.30
C VAL A 264 23.31 2.65 7.99
N MET A 265 23.06 1.34 8.04
CA MET A 265 22.72 0.54 6.87
C MET A 265 21.23 0.59 6.52
N TYR A 266 20.40 1.25 7.34
CA TYR A 266 18.97 1.42 7.06
C TYR A 266 18.75 2.18 5.76
N ARG A 267 17.83 1.69 4.91
CA ARG A 267 17.49 2.33 3.64
C ARG A 267 16.03 2.74 3.61
N MET A 268 15.79 4.04 3.39
CA MET A 268 14.44 4.59 3.16
C MET A 268 13.73 3.98 1.96
N CYS A 269 14.47 3.44 0.99
CA CYS A 269 13.93 2.68 -0.12
C CYS A 269 14.83 1.46 -0.35
N ASN A 270 14.24 0.28 -0.44
CA ASN A 270 14.93 -0.97 -0.79
C ASN A 270 14.08 -1.73 -1.81
N TRP A 271 14.47 -2.96 -2.15
CA TRP A 271 13.76 -3.77 -3.13
C TRP A 271 12.31 -4.10 -2.76
N ASN A 272 11.95 -3.98 -1.48
CA ASN A 272 10.60 -4.18 -0.97
C ASN A 272 9.79 -2.86 -0.92
N GLY A 273 10.37 -1.76 -1.40
CA GLY A 273 9.71 -0.46 -1.56
C GLY A 273 10.01 0.55 -0.45
N LEU A 274 9.06 1.47 -0.26
CA LEU A 274 9.08 2.51 0.77
C LEU A 274 8.75 1.95 2.16
N PRO A 275 9.16 2.62 3.25
CA PRO A 275 9.02 2.06 4.59
C PRO A 275 7.55 1.90 4.97
N LYS A 276 7.25 0.79 5.65
CA LYS A 276 5.94 0.58 6.30
C LYS A 276 6.14 0.70 7.81
N PHE A 277 5.33 1.53 8.45
CA PHE A 277 5.42 1.72 9.90
C PHE A 277 4.33 0.89 10.59
N SER A 278 4.53 0.59 11.87
CA SER A 278 3.42 0.21 12.74
C SER A 278 2.38 1.35 12.82
N ASP A 279 1.13 1.03 13.16
CA ASP A 279 0.07 2.02 13.28
C ASP A 279 0.43 3.12 14.29
N PHE A 280 1.05 2.74 15.41
CA PHE A 280 1.49 3.68 16.43
C PHE A 280 2.55 4.64 15.88
N MET A 281 3.62 4.12 15.27
CA MET A 281 4.68 4.97 14.73
C MET A 281 4.18 5.83 13.58
N TYR A 282 3.30 5.32 12.73
CA TYR A 282 2.68 6.08 11.66
C TYR A 282 1.96 7.33 12.21
N GLU A 283 1.11 7.17 13.23
CA GLU A 283 0.38 8.28 13.83
C GLU A 283 1.32 9.28 14.52
N GLN A 284 2.37 8.80 15.20
CA GLN A 284 3.38 9.68 15.81
C GLN A 284 4.15 10.50 14.76
N ILE A 285 4.55 9.88 13.64
CA ILE A 285 5.24 10.56 12.53
C ILE A 285 4.34 11.62 11.95
N LYS A 286 3.08 11.26 11.67
CA LYS A 286 2.10 12.17 11.10
C LYS A 286 1.88 13.39 11.99
N GLN A 287 1.61 13.20 13.28
CA GLN A 287 1.44 14.30 14.23
C GLN A 287 2.67 15.20 14.28
N LYS A 288 3.87 14.61 14.30
CA LYS A 288 5.13 15.35 14.33
C LYS A 288 5.33 16.23 13.09
N LEU A 289 5.00 15.71 11.91
CA LEU A 289 5.13 16.44 10.65
C LEU A 289 4.05 17.49 10.44
N GLU A 290 2.80 17.23 10.87
CA GLU A 290 1.72 18.22 10.81
C GLU A 290 2.03 19.44 11.69
N LEU A 291 2.63 19.25 12.86
CA LEU A 291 3.05 20.33 13.77
C LEU A 291 4.24 21.16 13.26
N GLU A 292 4.99 20.69 12.26
CA GLU A 292 6.12 21.41 11.66
C GLU A 292 5.72 22.25 10.43
N VAL A 293 4.46 22.15 9.99
CA VAL A 293 3.92 22.88 8.83
C VAL A 293 3.20 24.18 9.24
N ASP A 294 2.91 24.37 10.54
CA ASP A 294 2.41 25.61 11.15
C ASP A 294 3.54 26.53 11.65
#